data_AF-O42438-F1
#
_entry.id   AF-O42438-F1
#
_cell.length_a   1.000
_cell.length_b   1.000
_cell.length_c   1.000
_cell.angle_alpha   90.00
_cell.angle_beta   90.00
_cell.angle_gamma   90.00
#
_symmetry.space_group_name_H-M   'P 1'
#
loop_
_entity.id
_entity.type
_entity.pdbx_description
1 polymer ?
#
loop_
_entity_poly.entity_id
_entity_poly.type
_entity_poly.pdbx_seq_one_letter_code
_entity_poly.pdbx_strand_id
1 'polypeptide(L)'
;YMHPDTPASGETWMRQVISFDKLKLTNNELDDQGHIILHSMHKYQPRVHVIRKDCGEDLSPVKAIPSKEGVKAFSFPETIFTTVTAYQND
;
A
#
# COMPACT_ATOMS: atom_id res chain seq x y z
N TYR A 1 0.78 0.29 -3.90
CA TYR A 1 -0.67 0.42 -4.18
C TYR A 1 -1.14 1.80 -3.77
N MET A 2 -1.95 2.46 -4.61
CA MET A 2 -2.59 3.73 -4.29
C MET A 2 -4.10 3.51 -4.24
N HIS A 3 -4.78 4.00 -3.20
CA HIS A 3 -6.22 3.82 -3.06
C HIS A 3 -6.95 4.51 -4.23
N PRO A 4 -7.98 3.89 -4.85
CA PRO A 4 -8.66 4.40 -6.05
C PRO A 4 -9.28 5.79 -5.86
N ASP A 5 -9.71 6.11 -4.64
CA ASP A 5 -10.28 7.42 -4.31
C ASP A 5 -9.21 8.54 -4.19
N THR A 6 -7.93 8.24 -4.43
CA THR A 6 -6.86 9.25 -4.42
C THR A 6 -6.90 10.10 -5.70
N PRO A 7 -6.81 11.45 -5.62
CA PRO A 7 -6.80 12.26 -4.41
C PRO A 7 -8.21 12.56 -3.90
N ALA A 8 -8.37 12.58 -2.57
CA ALA A 8 -9.59 13.03 -1.90
C ALA A 8 -9.25 13.94 -0.72
N SER A 9 -10.21 14.79 -0.33
CA SER A 9 -10.08 15.67 0.83
C SER A 9 -10.01 14.86 2.12
N GLY A 10 -9.43 15.45 3.17
CA GLY A 10 -9.42 14.84 4.50
C GLY A 10 -10.84 14.55 5.01
N GLU A 11 -11.80 15.43 4.72
CA GLU A 11 -13.20 15.23 5.08
C GLU A 11 -13.76 13.96 4.43
N THR A 12 -13.53 13.75 3.12
CA THR A 12 -13.98 12.53 2.42
C THR A 12 -13.38 11.27 3.06
N TRP A 13 -12.08 11.28 3.37
CA TRP A 13 -11.42 10.14 4.00
C TRP A 13 -11.93 9.83 5.41
N MET A 14 -12.32 10.86 6.18
CA MET A 14 -12.79 10.70 7.56
C MET A 14 -14.26 10.30 7.67
N ARG A 15 -15.03 10.31 6.57
CA ARG A 15 -16.47 9.97 6.59
C ARG A 15 -16.75 8.50 6.91
N GLN A 16 -15.83 7.60 6.59
CA GLN A 16 -16.00 6.16 6.79
C GLN A 16 -14.66 5.43 6.89
N VAL A 17 -14.71 4.14 7.22
CA VAL A 17 -13.53 3.27 7.20
C VAL A 17 -12.95 3.19 5.79
N ILE A 18 -11.62 3.32 5.70
CA ILE A 18 -10.87 3.19 4.45
C ILE A 18 -10.51 1.72 4.24
N SER A 19 -10.86 1.14 3.10
CA SER A 19 -10.61 -0.26 2.76
C SER A 19 -9.57 -0.39 1.65
N PHE A 20 -8.68 -1.38 1.77
CA PHE A 20 -7.70 -1.74 0.74
C PHE A 20 -8.00 -3.13 0.14
N ASP A 21 -9.27 -3.53 0.09
CA ASP A 21 -9.74 -4.84 -0.38
C ASP A 21 -9.37 -5.18 -1.84
N LYS A 22 -9.18 -4.17 -2.69
CA LYS A 22 -8.75 -4.34 -4.09
C LYS A 22 -7.24 -4.54 -4.24
N LEU A 23 -6.46 -4.45 -3.16
CA LEU A 23 -5.02 -4.70 -3.20
C LEU A 23 -4.76 -6.19 -3.46
N LYS A 24 -3.87 -6.47 -4.42
CA LYS A 24 -3.46 -7.83 -4.76
C LYS A 24 -1.95 -8.00 -4.61
N LEU A 25 -1.58 -9.19 -4.16
CA LEU A 25 -0.20 -9.65 -4.06
C LEU A 25 0.07 -10.66 -5.18
N THR A 26 1.27 -10.66 -5.73
CA THR A 26 1.69 -11.60 -6.76
C THR A 26 3.12 -12.07 -6.50
N ASN A 27 3.46 -13.28 -6.93
CA ASN A 27 4.84 -13.78 -6.99
C ASN A 27 5.41 -13.74 -8.42
N ASN A 28 4.65 -13.22 -9.39
CA ASN A 28 5.15 -12.98 -10.75
C ASN A 28 6.01 -11.71 -10.76
N GLU A 29 7.32 -11.87 -10.94
CA GLU A 29 8.28 -10.75 -10.98
C GLU A 29 8.10 -9.85 -12.22
N LEU A 30 7.39 -10.33 -13.23
CA LEU A 30 7.10 -9.62 -14.48
C LEU A 30 5.66 -9.08 -14.53
N ASP A 31 5.01 -8.90 -13.38
CA ASP A 31 3.65 -8.35 -13.31
C ASP A 31 3.57 -6.95 -13.93
N ASP A 32 2.66 -6.77 -14.88
CA ASP A 32 2.38 -5.51 -15.59
C ASP A 32 1.05 -4.88 -15.15
N GLN A 33 0.31 -5.54 -14.24
CA GLN A 33 -1.00 -5.10 -13.75
C GLN A 33 -0.88 -4.15 -12.54
N GLY A 34 0.34 -3.94 -12.03
CA GLY A 34 0.61 -3.06 -10.90
C GLY A 34 0.26 -3.68 -9.55
N HIS A 35 0.21 -5.02 -9.49
CA HIS A 35 0.11 -5.74 -8.22
C HIS A 35 1.39 -5.60 -7.41
N ILE A 36 1.29 -5.85 -6.10
CA ILE A 36 2.46 -5.82 -5.24
C ILE A 36 3.19 -7.16 -5.39
N ILE A 37 4.39 -7.12 -5.98
CA ILE A 37 5.26 -8.27 -6.15
C ILE A 37 5.93 -8.58 -4.80
N LEU A 38 5.81 -9.83 -4.35
CA LEU A 38 6.48 -10.33 -3.14
C LEU A 38 7.12 -11.69 -3.41
N HIS A 39 8.24 -11.96 -2.75
CA HIS A 39 8.88 -13.27 -2.80
C HIS A 39 8.21 -14.21 -1.81
N SER A 40 8.08 -15.49 -2.18
CA SER A 40 7.54 -16.52 -1.29
C SER A 40 8.47 -16.79 -0.11
N MET A 41 7.93 -17.26 1.01
CA MET A 41 8.66 -17.59 2.24
C MET A 41 9.41 -16.41 2.87
N HIS A 42 8.93 -15.18 2.65
CA HIS A 42 9.51 -13.97 3.23
C HIS A 42 8.50 -13.27 4.15
N LYS A 43 9.02 -12.63 5.20
CA LYS A 43 8.22 -11.85 6.15
C LYS A 43 8.12 -10.40 5.67
N TYR A 44 6.90 -9.87 5.65
CA TYR A 44 6.61 -8.50 5.23
C TYR A 44 5.80 -7.74 6.30
N GLN A 45 6.06 -6.43 6.41
CA GLN A 45 5.31 -5.49 7.23
C GLN A 45 4.54 -4.53 6.31
N PRO A 46 3.20 -4.62 6.26
CA PRO A 46 2.38 -3.60 5.63
C PRO A 46 2.59 -2.23 6.28
N ARG A 47 2.59 -1.17 5.46
CA ARG A 47 2.68 0.22 5.89
C ARG A 47 1.64 1.07 5.17
N VAL A 48 0.95 1.92 5.91
CA VAL A 48 0.00 2.90 5.36
C VAL A 48 0.68 4.25 5.29
N HIS A 49 0.66 4.88 4.12
CA HIS A 49 1.23 6.19 3.88
C HIS A 49 0.14 7.21 3.59
N VAL A 50 0.07 8.25 4.42
CA VAL A 50 -0.81 9.41 4.21
C VAL A 50 0.06 10.56 3.73
N ILE A 51 -0.18 11.00 2.50
CA ILE A 51 0.62 12.02 1.81
C ILE A 51 -0.28 13.23 1.55
N ARG A 52 0.06 14.39 2.12
CA ARG A 52 -0.55 15.66 1.70
C ARG A 52 -0.08 15.98 0.28
N LYS A 53 -1.03 16.06 -0.65
CA LYS A 53 -0.77 16.45 -2.03
C LYS A 53 -0.71 17.98 -2.12
N ASP A 54 0.43 18.50 -2.59
CA ASP A 54 0.56 19.93 -2.91
C ASP A 54 0.27 20.17 -4.41
N CYS A 55 -0.05 21.41 -4.80
CA CYS A 55 -0.34 21.75 -6.20
C CYS A 55 0.86 21.43 -7.10
N GLY A 56 0.61 20.71 -8.21
CA GLY A 56 1.63 20.37 -9.20
C GLY A 56 2.38 19.06 -8.93
N GLU A 57 2.14 18.38 -7.82
CA GLU A 57 2.75 17.07 -7.57
C GLU A 57 2.05 15.93 -8.29
N ASP A 58 2.86 15.14 -8.99
CA ASP A 58 2.44 13.89 -9.62
C ASP A 58 2.76 12.70 -8.70
N LEU A 59 1.72 12.18 -8.06
CA LEU A 59 1.80 10.97 -7.25
C LEU A 59 1.59 9.76 -8.17
N SER A 60 2.51 8.80 -8.15
CA SER A 60 2.31 7.52 -8.84
C SER A 60 2.65 6.35 -7.92
N PRO A 61 2.01 5.19 -8.11
CA PRO A 61 2.28 4.00 -7.30
C PRO A 61 3.68 3.39 -7.55
N VAL A 62 4.35 3.79 -8.64
CA VAL A 62 5.67 3.28 -9.05
C VAL A 62 6.80 4.24 -8.64
N LYS A 63 6.48 5.50 -8.34
CA LYS A 63 7.45 6.48 -7.82
C LYS A 63 7.71 6.23 -6.34
N ALA A 64 8.93 6.54 -5.91
CA ALA A 64 9.28 6.50 -4.51
C ALA A 64 8.40 7.45 -3.69
N ILE A 65 8.11 7.07 -2.45
CA ILE A 65 7.36 7.91 -1.52
C ILE A 65 8.18 9.16 -1.22
N PRO A 66 7.61 10.37 -1.38
CA PRO A 66 8.34 11.60 -1.12
C PRO A 66 8.82 11.69 0.34
N SER A 67 10.10 12.03 0.54
CA SER A 67 10.67 12.30 1.87
C SER A 67 10.51 13.77 2.24
N LYS A 68 9.27 14.24 2.35
CA LYS A 68 8.95 15.66 2.60
C LYS A 68 7.96 15.84 3.75
N GLU A 69 7.86 17.09 4.19
CA GLU A 69 6.84 17.52 5.15
C GLU A 69 5.43 17.23 4.61
N GLY A 70 4.56 16.66 5.45
CA GLY A 70 3.21 16.24 5.05
C GLY A 70 3.08 14.76 4.65
N VAL A 71 4.16 13.97 4.74
CA VAL A 71 4.09 12.50 4.64
C VAL A 71 4.11 11.87 6.04
N LYS A 72 3.08 11.09 6.35
CA LYS A 72 3.01 10.27 7.57
C LYS A 72 2.94 8.79 7.20
N ALA A 73 3.74 7.98 7.89
CA ALA A 73 3.77 6.54 7.70
C ALA A 73 3.32 5.83 8.98
N PHE A 74 2.41 4.87 8.83
CA PHE A 74 1.86 4.06 9.92
C PHE A 74 2.17 2.59 9.68
N SER A 75 2.60 1.89 10.73
CA SER A 75 2.86 0.45 10.71
C SER A 75 2.17 -0.17 11.91
N PHE A 76 1.53 -1.32 11.69
CA PHE A 76 0.80 -2.06 12.72
C PHE A 76 1.47 -3.44 12.87
N PRO A 77 2.17 -3.74 13.97
CA PRO A 77 2.92 -4.99 14.13
C PRO A 77 2.07 -6.25 13.95
N GLU A 78 0.79 -6.20 14.30
CA GLU A 78 -0.20 -7.26 14.13
C GLU A 78 -0.51 -7.58 12.66
N THR A 79 -0.11 -6.72 11.72
CA THR A 79 -0.31 -6.93 10.27
C THR A 79 0.89 -7.57 9.58
N ILE A 80 1.95 -7.91 10.33
CA ILE A 80 3.10 -8.63 9.78
C ILE A 80 2.66 -10.03 9.34
N PHE A 81 3.05 -10.45 8.15
CA PHE A 81 2.73 -11.77 7.61
C PHE A 81 3.91 -12.40 6.88
N THR A 82 3.83 -13.71 6.67
CA THR A 82 4.76 -14.46 5.81
C THR A 82 4.04 -14.84 4.52
N THR A 83 4.65 -14.57 3.37
CA THR A 83 4.12 -14.95 2.06
C THR A 83 4.29 -16.44 1.80
N VAL A 84 3.26 -17.07 1.25
CA VAL A 84 3.27 -18.48 0.88
C VAL A 84 2.47 -18.69 -0.40
N THR A 85 2.77 -19.74 -1.16
CA THR A 85 1.96 -20.20 -2.30
C THR A 85 0.93 -21.24 -1.90
N ALA A 86 1.07 -21.83 -0.72
CA ALA A 86 0.12 -22.72 -0.07
C ALA A 86 0.23 -22.55 1.45
N TYR A 87 -0.90 -22.61 2.17
CA TYR A 87 -0.89 -22.53 3.63
C TYR A 87 -0.02 -23.64 4.23
N GLN A 88 0.76 -23.30 5.27
CA GLN A 88 1.73 -24.19 5.92
C GLN A 88 1.33 -24.58 7.35
N ASN A 89 0.35 -23.89 7.92
CA ASN A 89 -0.17 -24.22 9.24
C ASN A 89 -1.34 -25.19 9.07
N ASP A 90 -1.30 -26.30 9.79
CA ASP A 90 -2.40 -27.25 9.93
C ASP A 90 -3.50 -26.73 10.89
#